data_AF-A0AAW1UZJ7-F1
#
_entry.id   AF-A0AAW1UZJ7-F1
#
_cell.length_a   1.000
_cell.length_b   1.000
_cell.length_c   1.000
_cell.angle_alpha   90.00
_cell.angle_beta   90.00
_cell.angle_gamma   90.00
#
_symmetry.space_group_name_H-M   'P 1'
#
loop_
_entity.id
_entity.type
_entity.pdbx_description
1 polymer ?
#
loop_
_entity_poly.entity_id
_entity_poly.type
_entity_poly.pdbx_seq_one_letter_code
_entity_poly.pdbx_strand_id
1 'polypeptide(L)'
;MDMLPMKEYMGPLLEAIRTKNIELAEEWARSEHWATVEQLIAASSPPPSRPGSVVGGSVSVGVGGSSSGPKWTCSLCTYLNSMELRECEMCNTPRITNN
;
A
#
# COMPACT_ATOMS: atom_id res chain seq x y z
N MET A 1 -13.51 -4.12 10.57
CA MET A 1 -12.28 -3.29 10.54
C MET A 1 -12.76 -1.87 10.34
N ASP A 2 -13.08 -1.18 11.43
CA ASP A 2 -13.53 0.22 11.33
C ASP A 2 -12.33 1.05 10.91
N MET A 3 -12.42 1.62 9.70
CA MET A 3 -11.49 2.63 9.24
C MET A 3 -11.52 3.78 10.25
N LEU A 4 -10.34 4.23 10.67
CA LEU A 4 -10.13 5.33 11.61
C LEU A 4 -11.19 6.43 11.38
N PRO A 5 -12.06 6.77 12.35
CA PRO A 5 -13.20 7.66 12.14
C PRO A 5 -12.74 9.12 12.08
N MET A 6 -11.93 9.46 11.07
CA MET A 6 -11.31 10.77 10.89
C MET A 6 -12.33 11.91 10.96
N LYS A 7 -13.56 11.66 10.52
CA LYS A 7 -14.66 12.65 10.55
C LYS A 7 -14.94 13.18 11.97
N GLU A 8 -14.78 12.37 13.00
CA GLU A 8 -15.03 12.78 14.39
C GLU A 8 -13.97 13.76 14.91
N TYR A 9 -12.76 13.70 14.34
CA TYR A 9 -11.61 14.49 14.77
C TYR A 9 -11.26 15.64 13.81
N MET A 10 -12.01 15.83 12.72
CA MET A 10 -11.79 16.90 11.73
C MET A 10 -12.32 18.28 12.16
N GLY A 11 -13.16 18.35 13.19
CA GLY A 11 -13.79 19.60 13.65
C GLY A 11 -12.81 20.76 13.87
N PRO A 12 -11.74 20.58 14.68
CA PRO A 12 -10.76 21.62 14.94
C PRO A 12 -10.02 22.11 13.68
N LEU A 13 -9.71 21.21 12.74
CA LEU A 13 -9.10 21.60 11.46
C LEU A 13 -10.03 22.47 10.62
N LEU A 14 -11.31 22.09 10.51
CA LEU A 14 -12.29 22.86 9.75
C LEU A 14 -12.50 24.26 10.36
N GLU A 15 -12.46 24.36 11.69
CA GLU A 15 -12.49 25.64 12.39
C GLU A 15 -11.22 26.47 12.13
N ALA A 16 -10.04 25.85 12.14
CA ALA A 16 -8.78 26.49 11.82
C ALA A 16 -8.82 27.11 10.42
N ILE A 17 -9.30 26.36 9.43
CA ILE A 17 -9.44 26.83 8.04
C ILE A 17 -10.47 27.96 7.95
N ARG A 18 -11.63 27.81 8.58
CA ARG A 18 -12.71 28.81 8.59
C ARG A 18 -12.25 30.14 9.18
N THR A 19 -11.43 30.10 10.22
CA THR A 19 -10.94 31.29 10.94
C THR A 19 -9.55 31.75 10.46
N LYS A 20 -8.93 31.04 9.51
CA LYS A 20 -7.54 31.23 9.08
C LYS A 20 -6.54 31.20 10.24
N ASN A 21 -6.84 30.42 11.28
CA ASN A 21 -5.96 30.25 12.43
C ASN A 21 -4.89 29.19 12.12
N ILE A 22 -3.66 29.65 11.90
CA ILE A 22 -2.54 28.78 11.55
C ILE A 22 -2.09 27.93 12.75
N GLU A 23 -2.10 28.49 13.97
CA GLU A 23 -1.67 27.80 15.18
C GLU A 23 -2.57 26.60 15.48
N LEU A 24 -3.89 26.78 15.33
CA LEU A 24 -4.87 25.70 15.51
C LEU A 24 -4.69 24.58 14.47
N ALA A 25 -4.32 24.95 13.24
CA ALA A 25 -4.03 23.97 12.18
C ALA A 25 -2.74 23.17 12.48
N GLU A 26 -1.69 23.83 12.96
CA GLU A 26 -0.44 23.18 13.36
C GLU A 26 -0.59 22.27 14.59
N GLU A 27 -1.44 22.66 15.54
CA GLU A 27 -1.78 21.81 16.68
C GLU A 27 -2.53 20.55 16.22
N TRP A 28 -3.54 20.71 15.36
CA TRP A 28 -4.29 19.58 14.81
C TRP A 28 -3.39 18.63 14.00
N ALA A 29 -2.47 19.17 13.20
CA ALA A 29 -1.52 18.38 12.42
C ALA A 29 -0.54 17.57 13.29
N ARG A 30 -0.36 17.91 14.57
CA ARG A 30 0.47 17.15 15.52
C ARG A 30 -0.34 16.13 16.35
N SER A 31 -1.65 16.01 16.12
CA SER A 31 -2.49 15.07 16.86
C SER A 31 -2.20 13.61 16.52
N GLU A 32 -2.41 12.70 17.48
CA GLU A 32 -2.17 11.26 17.31
C GLU A 32 -3.04 10.63 16.20
N HIS A 33 -4.26 11.15 16.05
CA HIS A 33 -5.19 10.72 15.00
C HIS A 33 -4.61 11.01 13.61
N TRP A 34 -4.05 12.19 13.41
CA TRP A 34 -3.38 12.54 12.16
C TRP A 34 -2.08 11.76 11.97
N ALA A 35 -1.28 11.58 13.02
CA ALA A 35 -0.06 10.77 12.97
C ALA A 35 -0.34 9.33 12.52
N THR A 36 -1.46 8.74 12.93
CA THR A 36 -1.88 7.40 12.48
C THR A 36 -2.17 7.38 10.98
N VAL A 37 -2.82 8.41 10.44
CA VAL A 37 -3.06 8.55 9.00
C VAL A 37 -1.75 8.67 8.23
N GLU A 38 -0.83 9.50 8.71
CA GLU A 38 0.50 9.64 8.10
C GLU A 38 1.26 8.30 8.09
N GLN A 39 1.17 7.52 9.16
CA GLN A 39 1.79 6.19 9.22
C GLN A 39 1.17 5.21 8.22
N LEU A 40 -0.15 5.22 8.05
CA LEU A 40 -0.83 4.38 7.06
C LEU A 40 -0.43 4.78 5.63
N ILE A 41 -0.34 6.08 5.35
CA ILE A 41 0.15 6.59 4.05
C ILE A 41 1.61 6.15 3.82
N ALA A 42 2.48 6.32 4.81
CA ALA A 42 3.87 5.89 4.74
C ALA A 42 4.01 4.38 4.49
N ALA A 43 3.20 3.57 5.17
CA ALA A 43 3.18 2.12 5.00
C ALA A 43 2.61 1.67 3.65
N SER A 44 1.71 2.47 3.05
CA SER A 44 1.16 2.20 1.71
C SER A 44 2.11 2.55 0.57
N SER A 45 3.19 3.30 0.84
CA SER A 45 4.21 3.60 -0.16
C SER A 45 5.07 2.36 -0.42
N PRO A 46 5.36 1.99 -1.68
CA PRO A 46 6.29 0.91 -1.97
C PRO A 46 7.63 1.19 -1.28
N PRO A 47 8.23 0.21 -0.57
CA PRO A 47 9.57 0.41 -0.04
C PRO A 47 10.51 0.77 -1.19
N PRO A 48 11.49 1.69 -0.98
CA PRO A 48 12.50 1.95 -2.00
C PRO A 48 13.10 0.62 -2.41
N SER A 49 13.01 0.29 -3.70
CA SER A 49 13.54 -0.95 -4.25
C SER A 49 15.00 -1.05 -3.86
N ARG A 50 15.32 -1.91 -2.89
CA ARG A 50 16.70 -2.23 -2.55
C ARG A 50 17.37 -2.73 -3.83
N PRO A 51 18.42 -2.06 -4.34
CA PRO A 51 19.22 -2.65 -5.38
C PRO A 51 20.02 -3.79 -4.75
N GLY A 52 19.74 -5.03 -5.15
CA GLY A 52 20.65 -6.16 -4.91
C GLY A 52 20.14 -7.24 -3.96
N SER A 53 19.55 -8.28 -4.56
CA SER A 53 20.04 -9.65 -4.37
C SER A 53 19.38 -10.56 -5.41
N VAL A 54 19.86 -10.44 -6.65
CA VAL A 54 19.78 -11.55 -7.61
C VAL A 54 20.80 -12.60 -7.20
N VAL A 55 20.51 -13.34 -6.13
CA VAL A 55 21.17 -14.65 -5.96
C VAL A 55 20.25 -15.64 -6.67
N GLY A 56 20.60 -15.92 -7.92
CA GLY A 56 20.12 -17.08 -8.64
C GLY A 56 20.47 -18.33 -7.85
N GLY A 57 19.52 -18.80 -7.07
CA GLY A 57 19.62 -20.02 -6.28
C GLY A 57 18.48 -20.94 -6.68
N SER A 58 18.69 -21.69 -7.74
CA SER A 58 17.87 -22.85 -8.10
C SER A 58 17.90 -23.86 -6.96
N VAL A 59 16.84 -23.92 -6.15
CA VAL A 59 16.57 -25.05 -5.25
C VAL A 59 15.30 -25.75 -5.72
N SER A 60 15.53 -26.87 -6.40
CA SER A 60 14.50 -27.85 -6.74
C SER A 60 14.09 -28.60 -5.48
N VAL A 61 12.85 -28.42 -5.04
CA VAL A 61 12.17 -29.31 -4.10
C VAL A 61 10.80 -29.65 -4.70
N GLY A 62 10.67 -30.85 -5.29
CA GLY A 62 9.36 -31.49 -5.50
C GLY A 62 8.77 -31.89 -4.14
N VAL A 63 7.48 -32.16 -3.94
CA VAL A 63 6.41 -32.64 -4.82
C VAL A 63 5.10 -32.33 -4.08
N GLY A 64 4.02 -31.89 -4.75
CA GLY A 64 2.70 -31.83 -4.11
C GLY A 64 1.67 -30.85 -4.69
N GLY A 65 1.27 -31.07 -5.95
CA GLY A 65 -0.01 -30.70 -6.58
C GLY A 65 -0.76 -29.42 -6.19
N SER A 66 -0.69 -28.40 -7.03
CA SER A 66 -1.83 -27.53 -7.43
C SER A 66 -1.41 -26.59 -8.57
N SER A 67 -2.05 -26.74 -9.74
CA SER A 67 -2.06 -25.80 -10.89
C SER A 67 -0.79 -24.96 -11.10
N SER A 68 0.30 -25.59 -11.55
CA SER A 68 1.59 -24.96 -11.85
C SER A 68 1.61 -24.25 -13.21
N GLY A 69 0.53 -23.55 -13.57
CA GLY A 69 0.56 -22.61 -14.68
C GLY A 69 1.60 -21.53 -14.40
N PRO A 70 2.16 -20.87 -15.43
CA PRO A 70 3.04 -19.74 -15.20
C PRO A 70 2.27 -18.69 -14.37
N LYS A 71 2.98 -17.93 -13.51
CA LYS A 71 2.40 -16.91 -12.61
C LYS A 71 3.16 -15.60 -12.76
N TRP A 72 2.53 -14.47 -12.42
CA TRP A 72 3.19 -13.16 -12.40
C TRP A 72 2.97 -12.46 -11.06
N THR A 73 4.02 -11.78 -10.59
CA THR A 73 3.99 -11.01 -9.36
C THR A 73 3.47 -9.61 -9.65
N CYS A 74 2.45 -9.16 -8.91
CA CYS A 74 1.95 -7.80 -9.01
C CYS A 74 3.03 -6.79 -8.59
N SER A 75 3.29 -5.78 -9.42
CA SER A 75 4.26 -4.73 -9.12
C SER A 75 3.82 -3.77 -8.02
N LEU A 76 2.52 -3.67 -7.73
CA LEU A 76 1.98 -2.79 -6.69
C LEU A 76 1.93 -3.50 -5.33
N CYS A 77 1.31 -4.68 -5.25
CA CYS A 77 1.01 -5.35 -3.98
C CYS A 77 1.72 -6.70 -3.78
N THR A 78 2.64 -7.09 -4.67
CA THR A 78 3.45 -8.33 -4.63
C THR A 78 2.69 -9.66 -4.63
N TYR A 79 1.36 -9.63 -4.76
CA TYR A 79 0.56 -10.84 -4.89
C TYR A 79 0.92 -11.64 -6.14
N LEU A 80 0.91 -12.97 -6.01
CA LEU A 80 1.27 -13.92 -7.06
C LEU A 80 0.00 -14.33 -7.84
N ASN A 81 -0.26 -13.69 -8.97
CA ASN A 81 -1.44 -13.90 -9.79
C ASN A 81 -1.25 -15.02 -10.82
N SER A 82 -2.36 -15.61 -11.29
CA SER A 82 -2.37 -16.49 -12.47
C SER A 82 -1.98 -15.72 -13.74
N MET A 83 -1.24 -16.34 -14.67
CA MET A 83 -0.91 -15.73 -15.98
C MET A 83 -2.12 -15.52 -16.90
N GLU A 84 -3.24 -16.16 -16.60
CA GLU A 84 -4.50 -15.94 -17.31
C GLU A 84 -5.12 -14.57 -16.98
N LEU A 85 -4.74 -14.00 -15.83
CA LEU A 85 -5.24 -12.71 -15.37
C LEU A 85 -4.40 -11.57 -15.91
N ARG A 86 -5.08 -10.55 -16.42
CA ARG A 86 -4.47 -9.29 -16.87
C ARG A 86 -4.42 -8.23 -15.78
N GLU A 87 -5.05 -8.47 -14.65
CA GLU A 87 -5.16 -7.56 -13.51
C GLU A 87 -4.92 -8.34 -12.22
N CYS A 88 -4.46 -7.64 -11.17
CA CYS A 88 -4.20 -8.30 -9.91
C CYS A 88 -5.48 -8.57 -9.12
N GLU A 89 -5.67 -9.81 -8.64
CA GLU A 89 -6.85 -10.21 -7.86
C GLU A 89 -7.00 -9.43 -6.53
N MET A 90 -5.88 -8.97 -5.96
CA MET A 90 -5.87 -8.30 -4.66
C MET A 90 -6.05 -6.78 -4.75
N CYS A 91 -5.56 -6.15 -5.83
CA CYS A 91 -5.51 -4.68 -5.92
C CYS A 91 -6.02 -4.12 -7.25
N ASN A 92 -6.50 -4.97 -8.17
CA ASN A 92 -7.03 -4.62 -9.48
C ASN A 92 -6.07 -3.80 -10.38
N THR A 93 -4.76 -3.83 -10.09
CA THR A 93 -3.77 -3.13 -10.91
C THR A 93 -3.46 -3.94 -12.18
N PRO A 94 -3.38 -3.32 -13.36
CA PRO A 94 -3.08 -4.03 -14.60
C PRO A 94 -1.67 -4.62 -14.62
N ARG A 95 -1.53 -5.75 -15.30
CA ARG A 95 -0.26 -6.42 -15.54
C ARG A 95 0.57 -5.59 -16.51
N ILE A 96 1.74 -5.15 -16.05
CA ILE A 96 2.71 -4.45 -16.88
C ILE A 96 3.40 -5.47 -17.80
N THR A 97 3.15 -5.39 -19.10
CA THR A 97 3.90 -6.09 -20.14
C THR A 97 4.73 -5.07 -20.92
N ASN A 98 6.04 -5.00 -20.66
CA ASN A 98 6.95 -4.21 -21.49
C ASN A 98 7.05 -4.91 -22.86
N ASN A 99 6.61 -4.23 -23.93
CA ASN A 99 6.71 -4.70 -25.32
C ASN A 99 7.93 -4.07 -26.01
#